data_AF-A0A231P4T5-F1
#
_entry.id   AF-A0A231P4T5-F1
#
_cell.length_a   1.000
_cell.length_b   1.000
_cell.length_c   1.000
_cell.angle_alpha   90.00
_cell.angle_beta   90.00
_cell.angle_gamma   90.00
#
_symmetry.space_group_name_H-M   'P 1'
#
loop_
_entity.id
_entity.type
_entity.pdbx_description
1 polymer ?
#
loop_
_entity_poly.entity_id
_entity_poly.type
_entity_poly.pdbx_seq_one_letter_code
_entity_poly.pdbx_strand_id
1 'polypeptide(L)'
;MEIKNTTNGFFDPYAAGLDKSTEARNETRLKARAEGAGTEASQGDTVTVSQDALLLTEARRAAQSAPDVRSEKVEALRIQVADGTYKPDSKLIAANLVREEPGLFQ
;
A
#
# COMPACT_ATOMS: atom_id res chain seq x y z
N MET A 1 21.62 7.78 29.16
CA MET A 1 20.39 7.02 28.88
C MET A 1 20.67 6.13 27.68
N GLU A 2 20.78 4.82 27.89
CA GLU A 2 21.05 3.84 26.83
C GLU A 2 19.73 3.24 26.37
N ILE A 3 19.38 3.38 25.09
CA ILE A 3 18.17 2.79 24.52
C ILE A 3 18.53 1.41 23.98
N LYS A 4 18.18 0.35 24.73
CA LYS A 4 18.26 -1.04 24.27
C LYS A 4 17.07 -1.33 23.36
N ASN A 5 17.31 -1.51 22.06
CA ASN A 5 16.28 -1.89 21.10
C ASN A 5 16.07 -3.41 21.12
N THR A 6 15.17 -3.89 21.97
CA THR A 6 14.67 -5.27 21.93
C THR A 6 13.46 -5.36 21.01
N THR A 7 13.68 -5.44 19.70
CA THR A 7 12.64 -5.84 18.75
C THR A 7 12.65 -7.36 18.62
N ASN A 8 11.60 -7.99 19.17
CA ASN A 8 11.34 -9.43 19.06
C ASN A 8 11.35 -9.87 17.59
N GLY A 9 12.39 -10.63 17.20
CA GLY A 9 12.63 -11.11 15.84
C GLY A 9 11.73 -12.26 15.38
N PHE A 10 10.44 -12.22 15.69
CA PHE A 10 9.52 -13.30 15.34
C PHE A 10 8.88 -13.12 13.94
N PHE A 11 9.02 -11.96 13.29
CA PHE A 11 8.44 -11.69 11.97
C PHE A 11 9.30 -10.75 11.11
N ASP A 12 10.56 -11.10 10.85
CA ASP A 12 11.35 -10.44 9.79
C ASP A 12 11.54 -11.39 8.58
N PRO A 13 10.80 -11.19 7.48
CA PRO A 13 10.92 -12.01 6.27
C PRO A 13 12.25 -11.80 5.51
N TYR A 14 13.14 -10.93 5.97
CA TYR A 14 14.46 -10.68 5.36
C TYR A 14 15.64 -11.27 6.16
N ALA A 15 15.39 -11.97 7.28
CA ALA A 15 16.45 -12.51 8.13
C ALA A 15 17.16 -13.78 7.58
N ALA A 16 16.65 -14.38 6.51
CA ALA A 16 17.05 -15.73 6.07
C ALA A 16 18.41 -15.84 5.33
N GLY A 17 19.32 -14.87 5.45
CA GLY A 17 20.57 -14.87 4.64
C GLY A 17 21.84 -14.26 5.25
N LEU A 18 21.87 -13.94 6.55
CA LEU A 18 22.89 -13.01 7.07
C LEU A 18 24.07 -13.62 7.85
N ASP A 19 24.07 -14.88 8.25
CA ASP A 19 25.08 -15.33 9.23
C ASP A 19 26.49 -15.58 8.70
N LYS A 20 26.68 -15.87 7.40
CA LYS A 20 28.04 -16.13 6.86
C LYS A 20 28.72 -14.92 6.22
N SER A 21 27.98 -13.86 5.94
CA SER A 21 28.51 -12.68 5.23
C SER A 21 28.87 -11.53 6.16
N THR A 22 28.43 -11.56 7.42
CA THR A 22 28.60 -10.49 8.41
C THR A 22 30.00 -10.48 9.03
N GLU A 23 30.59 -11.65 9.29
CA GLU A 23 31.92 -11.76 9.88
C GLU A 23 33.01 -11.27 8.91
N ALA A 24 33.00 -11.73 7.66
CA ALA A 24 33.95 -11.31 6.63
C ALA A 24 33.82 -9.84 6.21
N ARG A 25 32.60 -9.27 6.34
CA ARG A 25 32.35 -7.85 6.07
C ARG A 25 32.81 -6.95 7.21
N ASN A 26 32.79 -7.42 8.46
CA ASN A 26 33.19 -6.60 9.60
C ASN A 26 34.70 -6.36 9.64
N GLU A 27 35.51 -7.36 9.33
CA GLU A 27 36.97 -7.23 9.28
C GLU A 27 37.47 -6.34 8.13
N THR A 28 36.80 -6.40 6.98
CA THR A 28 37.08 -5.53 5.82
C THR A 28 36.60 -4.10 6.04
N ARG A 29 35.47 -3.91 6.74
CA ARG A 29 34.92 -2.58 7.08
C ARG A 29 35.74 -1.84 8.14
N LEU A 30 36.35 -2.56 9.09
CA LEU A 30 37.25 -1.97 10.09
C LEU A 30 38.56 -1.47 9.46
N LYS A 31 39.11 -2.21 8.49
CA LYS A 31 40.30 -1.77 7.74
C LYS A 31 40.01 -0.60 6.80
N ALA A 32 38.89 -0.64 6.07
CA ALA A 32 38.48 0.46 5.18
C ALA A 32 38.16 1.77 5.93
N ARG A 33 37.75 1.70 7.21
CA ARG A 33 37.48 2.88 8.04
C ARG A 33 38.74 3.57 8.57
N ALA A 34 39.87 2.88 8.66
CA ALA A 34 41.15 3.46 9.06
C ALA A 34 41.85 4.22 7.91
N GLU A 35 41.57 3.84 6.65
CA GLU A 35 42.20 4.44 5.46
C GLU A 35 41.37 5.58 4.83
N GLY A 36 40.09 5.73 5.18
CA GLY A 36 39.16 6.70 4.60
C GLY A 36 38.78 7.89 5.48
N ALA A 37 39.62 8.28 6.45
CA ALA A 37 39.34 9.38 7.39
C ALA A 37 39.53 10.80 6.81
N GLY A 38 39.11 11.01 5.57
CA GLY A 38 39.12 12.34 4.95
C GLY A 38 38.24 12.34 3.72
N THR A 39 37.16 13.14 3.75
CA THR A 39 36.17 13.34 2.67
C THR A 39 35.29 12.09 2.48
N GLU A 40 34.02 12.04 2.88
CA GLU A 40 32.93 12.88 2.38
C GLU A 40 31.74 12.87 3.35
N ALA A 41 31.05 14.01 3.38
CA ALA A 41 29.85 14.25 4.13
C ALA A 41 28.71 13.28 3.75
N SER A 42 28.11 12.64 4.76
CA SER A 42 26.69 12.27 4.87
C SER A 42 25.85 12.22 3.58
N GLN A 43 26.22 11.39 2.60
CA GLN A 43 25.34 11.15 1.46
C GLN A 43 24.24 10.20 1.94
N GLY A 44 23.10 10.80 2.33
CA GLY A 44 21.92 10.08 2.80
C GLY A 44 21.35 9.18 1.71
N ASP A 45 20.69 8.12 2.15
CA ASP A 45 19.99 7.18 1.26
C ASP A 45 18.89 7.94 0.48
N THR A 46 18.92 7.87 -0.84
CA THR A 46 17.97 8.62 -1.70
C THR A 46 16.81 7.71 -2.08
N VAL A 47 15.62 8.02 -1.55
CA VAL A 47 14.40 7.28 -1.87
C VAL A 47 13.66 7.99 -3.00
N THR A 48 13.50 7.31 -4.14
CA THR A 48 12.70 7.79 -5.28
C THR A 48 11.38 7.04 -5.32
N VAL A 49 10.27 7.75 -5.15
CA VAL A 49 8.92 7.18 -5.27
C VAL A 49 8.40 7.37 -6.70
N SER A 50 7.86 6.31 -7.30
CA SER A 50 7.26 6.41 -8.63
C SER A 50 5.95 7.21 -8.59
N GLN A 51 5.65 7.90 -9.69
CA GLN A 51 4.41 8.70 -9.80
C GLN A 51 3.15 7.82 -9.67
N ASP A 52 3.20 6.60 -10.21
CA ASP A 52 2.10 5.62 -10.10
C ASP A 52 1.85 5.19 -8.64
N ALA A 53 2.90 5.02 -7.84
CA ALA A 53 2.76 4.64 -6.44
C ALA A 53 2.10 5.77 -5.62
N LEU A 54 2.40 7.03 -5.94
CA LEU A 54 1.72 8.18 -5.34
C LEU A 54 0.24 8.19 -5.70
N LEU A 55 -0.09 8.02 -6.99
CA LEU A 55 -1.47 8.01 -7.46
C LEU A 55 -2.29 6.88 -6.82
N LEU A 56 -1.72 5.68 -6.74
CA LEU A 56 -2.37 4.54 -6.08
C LEU A 56 -2.61 4.80 -4.58
N THR A 57 -1.63 5.41 -3.90
CA THR A 57 -1.73 5.73 -2.47
C THR A 57 -2.83 6.76 -2.22
N GLU A 58 -2.92 7.77 -3.08
CA GLU A 58 -3.98 8.78 -3.02
C GLU A 58 -5.35 8.17 -3.29
N ALA A 59 -5.49 7.35 -4.34
CA ALA A 59 -6.72 6.64 -4.65
C ALA A 59 -7.18 5.74 -3.48
N ARG A 60 -6.24 5.02 -2.86
CA ARG A 60 -6.52 4.22 -1.66
C ARG A 60 -6.98 5.06 -0.49
N ARG A 61 -6.32 6.19 -0.22
CA ARG A 61 -6.68 7.11 0.85
C ARG A 61 -8.08 7.70 0.63
N ALA A 62 -8.37 8.10 -0.62
CA ALA A 62 -9.67 8.61 -1.01
C ALA A 62 -10.77 7.56 -0.82
N ALA A 63 -10.51 6.31 -1.23
CA ALA A 63 -11.43 5.20 -1.02
C ALA A 63 -11.69 4.91 0.46
N GLN A 64 -10.65 4.99 1.32
CA GLN A 64 -10.79 4.79 2.77
C GLN A 64 -11.51 5.94 3.48
N SER A 65 -11.41 7.16 2.94
CA SER A 65 -12.04 8.35 3.53
C SER A 65 -13.46 8.56 2.99
N ALA A 66 -13.85 7.81 1.95
CA ALA A 66 -15.18 7.88 1.39
C ALA A 66 -16.20 7.32 2.40
N PRO A 67 -17.37 7.96 2.55
CA PRO A 67 -18.41 7.44 3.42
C PRO A 67 -18.94 6.11 2.89
N ASP A 68 -19.22 5.18 3.79
CA ASP A 68 -19.80 3.87 3.47
C ASP A 68 -21.11 4.00 2.69
N VAL A 69 -21.91 5.03 2.99
CA VAL A 69 -23.16 5.33 2.32
C VAL A 69 -23.11 6.71 1.70
N ARG A 70 -23.37 6.77 0.39
CA ARG A 70 -23.55 8.02 -0.36
C ARG A 70 -24.97 8.54 -0.16
N SER A 71 -25.26 9.13 1.00
CA SER A 71 -26.60 9.53 1.44
C SER A 71 -27.36 10.36 0.40
N GLU A 72 -26.72 11.35 -0.22
CA GLU A 72 -27.33 12.19 -1.26
C GLU A 72 -27.82 11.37 -2.47
N LYS A 73 -27.02 10.40 -2.93
CA LYS A 73 -27.41 9.52 -4.04
C LYS A 73 -28.59 8.63 -3.64
N VAL A 74 -28.60 8.13 -2.41
CA VAL A 74 -29.68 7.28 -1.90
C VAL A 74 -30.98 8.07 -1.80
N GLU A 75 -30.93 9.29 -1.30
CA GLU A 75 -32.09 10.17 -1.17
C GLU A 75 -32.68 10.54 -2.55
N ALA A 76 -31.82 10.92 -3.50
CA ALA A 76 -32.26 11.22 -4.86
C ALA A 76 -32.95 10.02 -5.54
N LEU A 77 -32.42 8.82 -5.37
CA LEU A 77 -33.04 7.59 -5.87
C LEU A 77 -34.36 7.29 -5.15
N ARG A 78 -34.43 7.52 -3.83
CA ARG A 78 -35.64 7.30 -3.03
C ARG A 78 -36.80 8.18 -3.51
N ILE A 79 -36.52 9.44 -3.81
CA ILE A 79 -37.51 10.38 -4.38
C ILE A 79 -37.99 9.87 -5.75
N GLN A 80 -37.07 9.48 -6.65
CA GLN A 80 -37.46 8.95 -7.97
C GLN A 80 -38.33 7.69 -7.88
N VAL A 81 -38.06 6.82 -6.91
CA VAL A 81 -38.87 5.63 -6.66
C VAL A 81 -40.26 6.02 -6.12
N ALA A 82 -40.33 6.95 -5.16
CA ALA A 82 -41.60 7.42 -4.61
C ALA A 82 -42.48 8.10 -5.67
N ASP A 83 -41.88 8.89 -6.55
CA ASP A 83 -42.55 9.60 -7.64
C ASP A 83 -42.86 8.68 -8.84
N GLY A 84 -42.42 7.41 -8.81
CA GLY A 84 -42.61 6.44 -9.89
C GLY A 84 -41.80 6.76 -11.16
N THR A 85 -40.86 7.70 -11.09
CA THR A 85 -40.02 8.13 -12.22
C THR A 85 -38.74 7.29 -12.35
N TYR A 86 -38.42 6.47 -11.35
CA TYR A 86 -37.30 5.54 -11.41
C TYR A 86 -37.54 4.47 -12.46
N LYS A 87 -36.66 4.42 -13.47
CA LYS A 87 -36.68 3.41 -14.54
C LYS A 87 -35.46 2.49 -14.41
N PRO A 88 -35.63 1.24 -13.95
CA PRO A 88 -34.55 0.26 -13.93
C PRO A 88 -34.08 -0.03 -15.36
N ASP A 89 -32.77 -0.01 -15.60
CA ASP A 89 -32.19 -0.41 -16.88
C ASP A 89 -31.83 -1.89 -16.85
N SER A 90 -32.59 -2.71 -17.58
CA SER A 90 -32.39 -4.15 -17.66
C SER A 90 -31.01 -4.56 -18.18
N LYS A 91 -30.40 -3.78 -19.09
CA LYS A 91 -29.06 -4.07 -19.60
C LYS A 91 -28.01 -3.85 -18.53
N LEU A 92 -28.12 -2.76 -17.77
CA LEU A 92 -27.22 -2.50 -16.64
C LEU A 92 -27.38 -3.56 -15.55
N ILE A 93 -28.61 -4.00 -15.25
CA ILE A 93 -28.84 -5.07 -14.28
C ILE A 93 -28.15 -6.37 -14.73
N ALA A 94 -28.37 -6.80 -15.96
CA ALA A 94 -27.76 -8.02 -16.49
C ALA A 94 -26.22 -7.93 -16.54
N ALA A 95 -25.68 -6.79 -16.97
CA ALA A 95 -24.23 -6.58 -17.02
C ALA A 95 -23.58 -6.65 -15.63
N ASN A 96 -24.21 -6.04 -14.62
CA ASN A 96 -23.71 -6.13 -13.25
C ASN A 96 -23.87 -7.55 -12.69
N LEU A 97 -24.97 -8.24 -12.98
CA LEU A 97 -25.16 -9.62 -12.52
C LEU A 97 -24.07 -10.56 -13.04
N VAL A 98 -23.73 -10.49 -14.33
CA VAL A 98 -22.64 -11.28 -14.92
C VAL A 98 -21.27 -10.91 -14.32
N ARG A 99 -21.05 -9.63 -14.03
CA ARG A 99 -19.79 -9.16 -13.44
C ARG A 99 -19.58 -9.69 -12.02
N GLU A 100 -20.62 -9.65 -11.19
CA GLU A 100 -20.52 -10.07 -9.79
C GLU A 100 -20.55 -11.60 -9.64
N GLU A 101 -21.24 -12.31 -10.55
CA GLU A 101 -21.45 -13.76 -10.49
C GLU A 101 -20.88 -14.49 -11.72
N PRO A 102 -19.54 -14.50 -11.90
CA PRO A 102 -18.91 -15.13 -13.06
C PRO A 102 -19.09 -16.66 -13.10
N GLY A 103 -19.52 -17.28 -11.99
CA GLY A 103 -19.79 -18.72 -11.86
C GLY A 103 -21.22 -19.14 -12.20
N LEU A 104 -22.18 -18.20 -12.33
CA LEU A 104 -23.58 -18.54 -12.63
C LEU A 104 -23.81 -19.00 -14.08
N PHE A 105 -22.85 -18.75 -14.97
CA PHE A 105 -23.01 -18.94 -16.41
C PHE A 105 -21.92 -19.82 -17.04
N GLN A 106 -21.28 -20.68 -16.24
CA GLN A 106 -20.35 -21.72 -16.73
C GLN A 106 -21.07 -23.05 -16.96
#